data_AF-A0A7J3WTI7-F1
#
_entry.id   AF-A0A7J3WTI7-F1
#
_cell.length_a   1.000
_cell.length_b   1.000
_cell.length_c   1.000
_cell.angle_alpha   90.00
_cell.angle_beta   90.00
_cell.angle_gamma   90.00
#
_symmetry.space_group_name_H-M   'P 1'
#
loop_
_entity.id
_entity.type
_entity.pdbx_description
1 polymer ?
#
loop_
_entity_poly.entity_id
_entity_poly.type
_entity_poly.pdbx_seq_one_letter_code
_entity_poly.pdbx_strand_id
1 'polypeptide(L)'
;MKVHLLFSDSMGVRSMATLVEVDGGKIFIDASAALGPSRYGLPPHPLEMEALEKAKERIRELAKECETFVITHYHYDHYDPDERFYEGKRIFAKDIRENINRSQRERGSHFLEEFGEKAEIIYCDGDIYEAGGAELKFSPPFPHGPEGVKLGYVLMVSVEEKEKILFASDVQGPVYEKARDYIIDEMPDILIMDGPPSYFLGWKFSQANLKKAESNLMEIMEKTDCRLILDHHLLRDLKYRQRMKSLYEIYGDRISTFAEWNGMENNLLEARRKELWEKAG
;
A
#
# COMPACT_ATOMS: atom_id res chain seq x y z
N MET A 1 -11.70 -12.13 -12.13
CA MET A 1 -10.86 -11.45 -11.13
C MET A 1 -11.04 -11.95 -9.70
N LYS A 2 -9.95 -12.12 -8.93
CA LYS A 2 -9.92 -12.41 -7.49
C LYS A 2 -8.77 -11.67 -6.81
N VAL A 3 -9.02 -11.09 -5.63
CA VAL A 3 -8.04 -10.31 -4.86
C VAL A 3 -7.52 -11.10 -3.66
N HIS A 4 -6.20 -11.18 -3.55
CA HIS A 4 -5.50 -11.77 -2.42
C HIS A 4 -4.68 -10.69 -1.71
N LEU A 5 -5.17 -10.26 -0.55
CA LEU A 5 -4.47 -9.31 0.32
C LEU A 5 -3.46 -10.09 1.17
N LEU A 6 -2.18 -10.07 0.80
CA LEU A 6 -1.21 -11.03 1.33
C LEU A 6 -0.62 -10.60 2.67
N PHE A 7 -0.11 -9.37 2.75
CA PHE A 7 0.53 -8.84 3.95
C PHE A 7 0.32 -7.33 4.06
N SER A 8 0.09 -6.87 5.30
CA SER A 8 0.11 -5.46 5.67
C SER A 8 0.34 -5.31 7.19
N ASP A 9 0.29 -4.07 7.70
CA ASP A 9 0.50 -3.76 9.12
C ASP A 9 -0.51 -4.52 10.00
N SER A 10 -1.74 -4.76 9.51
CA SER A 10 -2.73 -5.64 10.16
C SER A 10 -2.31 -7.10 10.32
N MET A 11 -1.30 -7.56 9.57
CA MET A 11 -0.77 -8.92 9.60
C MET A 11 0.64 -9.00 10.21
N GLY A 12 1.12 -7.88 10.79
CA GLY A 12 2.31 -7.85 11.64
C GLY A 12 3.59 -7.34 10.97
N VAL A 13 3.54 -6.92 9.70
CA VAL A 13 4.69 -6.40 8.94
C VAL A 13 4.29 -5.17 8.15
N ARG A 14 5.22 -4.26 7.87
CA ARG A 14 4.92 -3.16 6.94
C ARG A 14 4.90 -3.71 5.52
N SER A 15 3.75 -3.61 4.87
CA SER A 15 3.55 -4.10 3.50
C SER A 15 2.24 -3.58 2.93
N MET A 16 2.10 -3.64 1.61
CA MET A 16 0.80 -3.62 0.94
C MET A 16 0.72 -4.70 -0.16
N ALA A 17 1.45 -5.80 0.03
CA ALA A 17 1.57 -6.89 -0.93
C ALA A 17 0.20 -7.45 -1.30
N THR A 18 -0.19 -7.25 -2.56
CA THR A 18 -1.50 -7.62 -3.08
C THR A 18 -1.33 -8.38 -4.38
N LEU A 19 -1.98 -9.54 -4.47
CA LEU A 19 -1.98 -10.36 -5.67
C LEU A 19 -3.39 -10.36 -6.27
N VAL A 20 -3.49 -9.94 -7.53
CA VAL A 20 -4.75 -9.92 -8.28
C VAL A 20 -4.69 -11.02 -9.35
N GLU A 21 -5.56 -12.01 -9.22
CA GLU A 21 -5.74 -13.06 -10.22
C GLU A 21 -6.79 -12.60 -11.24
N VAL A 22 -6.41 -12.57 -12.51
CA VAL A 22 -7.23 -12.22 -13.67
C VAL A 22 -7.32 -13.44 -14.60
N ASP A 23 -8.23 -13.45 -15.57
CA ASP A 23 -8.50 -14.65 -16.39
C ASP A 23 -7.24 -15.14 -17.13
N GLY A 24 -6.36 -14.23 -17.54
CA GLY A 24 -5.12 -14.52 -18.26
C GLY A 24 -3.83 -14.55 -17.43
N GLY A 25 -3.90 -14.43 -16.09
CA GLY A 25 -2.68 -14.49 -15.27
C GLY A 25 -2.80 -13.87 -13.88
N LYS A 26 -1.64 -13.57 -13.28
CA LYS A 26 -1.54 -12.96 -11.95
C LYS A 26 -0.72 -11.68 -12.01
N ILE A 27 -1.24 -10.62 -11.39
CA ILE A 27 -0.61 -9.31 -11.27
C ILE A 27 -0.24 -9.12 -9.80
N PHE A 28 1.05 -8.93 -9.51
CA PHE A 28 1.53 -8.72 -8.15
C PHE A 28 1.82 -7.23 -7.94
N ILE A 29 1.00 -6.59 -7.11
CA ILE A 29 1.13 -5.18 -6.74
C ILE A 29 1.90 -5.08 -5.43
N ASP A 30 2.98 -4.31 -5.44
CA ASP A 30 3.83 -3.98 -4.30
C ASP A 30 4.35 -5.22 -3.54
N ALA A 31 5.03 -6.11 -4.26
CA ALA A 31 5.54 -7.40 -3.77
C ALA A 31 6.72 -7.24 -2.79
N SER A 32 6.46 -6.78 -1.57
CA SER A 32 7.48 -6.65 -0.53
C SER A 32 6.92 -6.65 0.88
N ALA A 33 7.81 -6.80 1.86
CA ALA A 33 7.54 -6.57 3.27
C ALA A 33 8.79 -6.03 3.97
N ALA A 34 8.59 -5.15 4.96
CA ALA A 34 9.65 -4.57 5.76
C ALA A 34 9.22 -4.39 7.23
N LEU A 35 10.15 -3.91 8.06
CA LEU A 35 9.90 -3.57 9.46
C LEU A 35 10.34 -2.14 9.74
N GLY A 36 9.64 -1.50 10.69
CA GLY A 36 10.07 -0.21 11.23
C GLY A 36 11.35 -0.33 12.04
N PRO A 37 12.44 0.37 11.70
CA PRO A 37 13.73 0.20 12.35
C PRO A 37 13.70 0.59 13.84
N SER A 38 12.82 1.53 14.22
CA SER A 38 12.60 1.89 15.61
C SER A 38 11.16 2.36 15.82
N ARG A 39 10.55 1.95 16.92
CA ARG A 39 9.24 2.39 17.37
C ARG A 39 9.22 2.44 18.89
N TYR A 40 8.78 3.57 19.46
CA TYR A 40 8.90 3.86 20.90
C TYR A 40 10.34 3.80 21.45
N GLY A 41 11.34 4.02 20.58
CA GLY A 41 12.76 3.86 20.94
C GLY A 41 13.23 2.40 21.00
N LEU A 42 12.38 1.44 20.60
CA LEU A 42 12.67 0.00 20.65
C LEU A 42 12.93 -0.56 19.24
N PRO A 43 13.91 -1.47 19.10
CA PRO A 43 14.13 -2.20 17.84
C PRO A 43 12.99 -3.20 17.59
N PRO A 44 12.84 -3.72 16.36
CA PRO A 44 11.90 -4.79 16.07
C PRO A 44 12.02 -5.95 17.06
N HIS A 45 10.89 -6.41 17.56
CA HIS A 45 10.81 -7.57 18.45
C HIS A 45 11.04 -8.88 17.66
N PRO A 46 11.55 -9.98 18.27
CA PRO A 46 11.71 -11.27 17.58
C PRO A 46 10.46 -11.77 16.82
N LEU A 47 9.27 -11.55 17.38
CA LEU A 47 8.00 -11.87 16.70
C LEU A 47 7.78 -11.06 15.40
N GLU A 48 8.24 -9.81 15.35
CA GLU A 48 8.20 -9.00 14.13
C GLU A 48 9.18 -9.55 13.08
N MET A 49 10.36 -10.00 13.51
CA MET A 49 11.35 -10.63 12.64
C MET A 49 10.84 -11.95 12.04
N GLU A 50 10.20 -12.80 12.87
CA GLU A 50 9.56 -14.04 12.43
C GLU A 50 8.42 -13.76 11.43
N ALA A 51 7.59 -12.74 11.69
CA ALA A 51 6.53 -12.33 10.78
C ALA A 51 7.09 -11.84 9.44
N LEU A 52 8.19 -11.06 9.46
CA LEU A 52 8.88 -10.61 8.25
C LEU A 52 9.43 -11.77 7.44
N GLU A 53 10.09 -12.73 8.08
CA GLU A 53 10.66 -13.90 7.40
C GLU A 53 9.55 -14.70 6.68
N LYS A 54 8.45 -15.00 7.38
CA LYS A 54 7.29 -15.68 6.80
C LYS A 54 6.67 -14.88 5.65
N ALA A 55 6.55 -13.56 5.80
CA ALA A 55 6.00 -12.70 4.76
C ALA A 55 6.88 -12.73 3.51
N LYS A 56 8.20 -12.55 3.65
CA LYS A 56 9.14 -12.60 2.53
C LYS A 56 9.18 -13.96 1.84
N GLU A 57 9.18 -15.06 2.61
CA GLU A 57 9.11 -16.41 2.05
C GLU A 57 7.84 -16.59 1.21
N ARG A 58 6.68 -16.22 1.77
CA ARG A 58 5.40 -16.38 1.09
C ARG A 58 5.26 -15.49 -0.14
N ILE A 59 5.72 -14.24 -0.07
CA ILE A 59 5.77 -13.32 -1.23
C ILE A 59 6.63 -13.94 -2.33
N ARG A 60 7.82 -14.44 -2.00
CA ARG A 60 8.74 -15.07 -2.96
C ARG A 60 8.14 -16.31 -3.61
N GLU A 61 7.42 -17.14 -2.87
CA GLU A 61 6.72 -18.30 -3.43
C GLU A 61 5.67 -17.89 -4.45
N LEU A 62 4.78 -16.97 -4.08
CA LEU A 62 3.68 -16.52 -4.96
C LEU A 62 4.18 -15.74 -6.17
N ALA A 63 5.25 -14.95 -6.00
CA ALA A 63 5.85 -14.17 -7.07
C ALA A 63 6.39 -15.04 -8.22
N LYS A 64 6.77 -16.29 -7.97
CA LYS A 64 7.20 -17.23 -9.03
C LYS A 64 6.10 -17.53 -10.05
N GLU A 65 4.85 -17.43 -9.64
CA GLU A 65 3.67 -17.68 -10.49
C GLU A 65 3.17 -16.42 -11.20
N CYS A 66 3.87 -15.29 -11.03
CA CYS A 66 3.47 -13.99 -11.59
C CYS A 66 4.37 -13.62 -12.76
N GLU A 67 3.77 -13.13 -13.85
CA GLU A 67 4.51 -12.56 -14.99
C GLU A 67 4.51 -11.03 -14.99
N THR A 68 3.57 -10.42 -14.27
CA THR A 68 3.36 -8.97 -14.20
C THR A 68 3.47 -8.48 -12.77
N PHE A 69 4.29 -7.46 -12.58
CA PHE A 69 4.50 -6.78 -11.30
C PHE A 69 4.16 -5.29 -11.42
N VAL A 70 3.68 -4.71 -10.32
CA VAL A 70 3.46 -3.27 -10.18
C VAL A 70 4.25 -2.77 -8.97
N ILE A 71 5.03 -1.72 -9.17
CA ILE A 71 5.72 -0.97 -8.10
C ILE A 71 5.13 0.44 -8.06
N THR A 72 4.27 0.71 -7.08
CA THR A 72 3.57 2.00 -6.97
C THR A 72 4.49 3.13 -6.54
N HIS A 73 5.50 2.81 -5.72
CA HIS A 73 6.56 3.73 -5.32
C HIS A 73 7.73 3.02 -4.63
N TYR A 74 8.80 3.77 -4.39
CA TYR A 74 10.09 3.23 -3.94
C TYR A 74 10.30 3.26 -2.42
N HIS A 75 9.35 2.74 -1.64
CA HIS A 75 9.58 2.35 -0.25
C HIS A 75 9.78 0.84 -0.13
N TYR A 76 10.65 0.39 0.78
CA TYR A 76 11.06 -1.02 0.85
C TYR A 76 9.98 -1.98 1.31
N ASP A 77 8.88 -1.48 1.86
CA ASP A 77 7.64 -2.23 2.13
C ASP A 77 6.73 -2.38 0.90
N HIS A 78 7.09 -1.77 -0.23
CA HIS A 78 6.35 -1.84 -1.49
C HIS A 78 7.15 -2.51 -2.62
N TYR A 79 8.48 -2.51 -2.56
CA TYR A 79 9.31 -3.29 -3.48
C TYR A 79 10.55 -3.82 -2.76
N ASP A 80 11.09 -4.94 -3.24
CA ASP A 80 12.27 -5.58 -2.65
C ASP A 80 13.41 -5.66 -3.68
N PRO A 81 14.46 -4.82 -3.57
CA PRO A 81 15.57 -4.84 -4.52
C PRO A 81 16.45 -6.10 -4.43
N ASP A 82 16.31 -6.89 -3.37
CA ASP A 82 17.14 -8.09 -3.15
C ASP A 82 16.49 -9.36 -3.76
N GLU A 83 15.23 -9.27 -4.19
CA GLU A 83 14.46 -10.42 -4.66
C GLU A 83 14.62 -10.66 -6.16
N ARG A 84 14.98 -11.89 -6.51
CA ARG A 84 15.28 -12.29 -7.90
C ARG A 84 14.03 -12.65 -8.72
N PHE A 85 12.85 -12.70 -8.09
CA PHE A 85 11.61 -13.04 -8.79
C PHE A 85 11.19 -12.01 -9.85
N TYR A 86 11.80 -10.82 -9.86
CA TYR A 86 11.61 -9.81 -10.90
C TYR A 86 12.31 -10.17 -12.23
N GLU A 87 13.29 -11.06 -12.23
CA GLU A 87 14.07 -11.41 -13.43
C GLU A 87 13.19 -12.13 -14.48
N GLY A 88 13.29 -11.68 -15.73
CA GLY A 88 12.49 -12.16 -16.86
C GLY A 88 11.03 -11.70 -16.85
N LYS A 89 10.64 -10.82 -15.92
CA LYS A 89 9.24 -10.38 -15.73
C LYS A 89 8.99 -8.99 -16.33
N ARG A 90 7.71 -8.66 -16.48
CA ARG A 90 7.24 -7.32 -16.84
C ARG A 90 6.88 -6.54 -15.58
N ILE A 91 7.46 -5.36 -15.42
CA ILE A 91 7.35 -4.55 -14.20
C ILE A 91 6.85 -3.15 -14.59
N PHE A 92 5.61 -2.86 -14.25
CA PHE A 92 5.07 -1.51 -14.31
C PHE A 92 5.50 -0.75 -13.06
N ALA A 93 6.22 0.35 -13.23
CA ALA A 93 6.80 1.09 -12.12
C ALA A 93 6.52 2.58 -12.22
N LYS A 94 6.49 3.26 -11.08
CA LYS A 94 6.53 4.73 -10.99
C LYS A 94 7.78 5.29 -11.67
N ASP A 95 7.64 6.37 -12.44
CA ASP A 95 8.76 7.04 -13.11
C ASP A 95 9.78 7.58 -12.08
N ILE A 96 11.06 7.28 -12.28
CA ILE A 96 12.16 7.67 -11.38
C ILE A 96 12.75 9.07 -11.65
N ARG A 97 12.29 9.75 -12.70
CA ARG A 97 12.82 11.03 -13.19
C ARG A 97 11.98 12.20 -12.71
N GLU A 98 10.66 12.09 -12.89
CA GLU A 98 9.69 13.15 -12.65
C GLU A 98 8.78 12.86 -11.44
N ASN A 99 8.31 13.94 -10.78
CA ASN A 99 7.44 13.88 -9.60
C ASN A 99 7.93 12.82 -8.62
N ILE A 100 9.15 13.01 -8.11
CA ILE A 100 9.84 12.06 -7.24
C ILE A 100 10.74 12.80 -6.26
N ASN A 101 10.88 12.28 -5.04
CA ASN A 101 11.85 12.83 -4.08
C ASN A 101 13.23 12.17 -4.24
N ARG A 102 14.23 12.72 -3.54
CA ARG A 102 15.60 12.19 -3.59
C ARG A 102 15.69 10.71 -3.19
N SER A 103 15.04 10.33 -2.09
CA SER A 103 15.12 8.96 -1.56
C SER A 103 14.50 7.94 -2.52
N GLN A 104 13.33 8.24 -3.09
CA GLN A 104 12.68 7.38 -4.06
C GLN A 104 13.49 7.29 -5.35
N ARG A 105 14.10 8.40 -5.80
CA ARG A 105 14.98 8.40 -6.97
C ARG A 105 16.21 7.51 -6.76
N GLU A 106 16.93 7.68 -5.65
CA GLU A 106 18.11 6.86 -5.34
C GLU A 106 17.76 5.35 -5.33
N ARG A 107 16.63 5.02 -4.70
CA ARG A 107 16.09 3.66 -4.60
C ARG A 107 15.64 3.07 -5.92
N GLY A 108 14.92 3.86 -6.74
CA GLY A 108 14.47 3.46 -8.06
C GLY A 108 15.62 3.35 -9.07
N SER A 109 16.63 4.22 -8.98
CA SER A 109 17.87 4.11 -9.75
C SER A 109 18.62 2.83 -9.41
N HIS A 110 18.77 2.50 -8.13
CA HIS A 110 19.36 1.22 -7.72
C HIS A 110 18.58 0.02 -8.26
N PHE A 111 17.24 0.06 -8.22
CA PHE A 111 16.41 -0.99 -8.79
C PHE A 111 16.60 -1.12 -10.31
N LEU A 112 16.68 -0.01 -11.03
CA LEU A 112 16.96 0.01 -12.47
C LEU A 112 18.36 -0.53 -12.79
N GLU A 113 19.37 -0.20 -11.99
CA GLU A 113 20.73 -0.76 -12.13
C GLU A 113 20.74 -2.28 -11.95
N GLU A 114 19.97 -2.79 -10.99
CA GLU A 114 19.95 -4.22 -10.67
C GLU A 114 19.15 -5.06 -11.69
N PHE A 115 18.02 -4.53 -12.18
CA PHE A 115 17.04 -5.29 -12.99
C PHE A 115 16.83 -4.76 -14.41
N GLY A 116 17.35 -3.58 -14.77
CA GLY A 116 17.07 -2.95 -16.07
C GLY A 116 17.48 -3.75 -17.30
N GLU A 117 18.49 -4.63 -17.17
CA GLU A 117 18.89 -5.58 -18.22
C GLU A 117 18.29 -6.99 -18.04
N LYS A 118 17.65 -7.24 -16.90
CA LYS A 118 17.15 -8.57 -16.49
C LYS A 118 15.63 -8.68 -16.53
N ALA A 119 14.92 -7.56 -16.61
CA ALA A 119 13.46 -7.47 -16.60
C ALA A 119 12.98 -6.37 -17.55
N GLU A 120 11.73 -6.45 -18.01
CA GLU A 120 11.09 -5.39 -18.78
C GLU A 120 10.49 -4.36 -17.81
N ILE A 121 11.18 -3.25 -17.59
CA ILE A 121 10.71 -2.16 -16.73
C ILE A 121 9.99 -1.10 -17.58
N ILE A 122 8.73 -0.81 -17.24
CA ILE A 122 7.86 0.14 -17.92
C ILE A 122 7.46 1.23 -16.93
N TYR A 123 7.86 2.47 -17.18
CA TYR A 123 7.36 3.61 -16.42
C TYR A 123 5.95 3.98 -16.89
N CYS A 124 5.01 4.02 -15.96
CA CYS A 124 3.57 3.95 -16.28
C CYS A 124 2.73 5.12 -15.75
N ASP A 125 3.36 6.22 -15.32
CA ASP A 125 2.68 7.40 -14.80
C ASP A 125 1.60 7.95 -15.75
N GLY A 126 0.32 7.77 -15.41
CA GLY A 126 -0.82 8.28 -16.17
C GLY A 126 -1.20 7.47 -17.41
N ASP A 127 -0.58 6.32 -17.63
CA ASP A 127 -0.79 5.48 -18.81
C ASP A 127 -1.79 4.33 -18.54
N ILE A 128 -2.24 3.70 -19.62
CA ILE A 128 -3.13 2.54 -19.61
C ILE A 128 -2.46 1.39 -20.36
N TYR A 129 -2.55 0.19 -19.80
CA TYR A 129 -1.99 -1.03 -20.36
C TYR A 129 -2.98 -2.18 -20.25
N GLU A 130 -2.66 -3.29 -20.91
CA GLU A 130 -3.37 -4.55 -20.78
C GLU A 130 -2.40 -5.62 -20.27
N ALA A 131 -2.85 -6.44 -19.31
CA ALA A 131 -2.13 -7.60 -18.82
C ALA A 131 -3.11 -8.71 -18.39
N GLY A 132 -2.93 -9.91 -18.94
CA GLY A 132 -3.77 -11.06 -18.58
C GLY A 132 -5.26 -10.88 -18.90
N GLY A 133 -5.61 -10.06 -19.91
CA GLY A 133 -6.99 -9.77 -20.29
C GLY A 133 -7.68 -8.70 -19.43
N ALA A 134 -6.98 -8.12 -18.45
CA ALA A 134 -7.45 -7.01 -17.64
C ALA A 134 -6.85 -5.68 -18.12
N GLU A 135 -7.63 -4.60 -18.01
CA GLU A 135 -7.11 -3.23 -18.17
C GLU A 135 -6.38 -2.82 -16.88
N LEU A 136 -5.17 -2.29 -17.03
CA LEU A 136 -4.38 -1.70 -15.97
C LEU A 136 -4.25 -0.20 -16.25
N LYS A 137 -4.98 0.62 -15.48
CA LYS A 137 -4.94 2.08 -15.60
C LYS A 137 -4.18 2.67 -14.43
N PHE A 138 -3.14 3.42 -14.74
CA PHE A 138 -2.28 4.06 -13.75
C PHE A 138 -2.63 5.53 -13.61
N SER A 139 -2.63 6.02 -12.37
CA SER A 139 -2.89 7.44 -12.12
C SER A 139 -1.73 8.31 -12.58
N PRO A 140 -1.94 9.63 -12.78
CA PRO A 140 -0.83 10.56 -12.66
C PRO A 140 -0.20 10.47 -11.25
N PRO A 141 1.05 10.91 -11.07
CA PRO A 141 1.72 10.81 -9.78
C PRO A 141 1.04 11.70 -8.73
N PHE A 142 0.68 11.10 -7.59
CA PHE A 142 0.10 11.81 -6.45
C PHE A 142 1.11 11.95 -5.32
N PRO A 143 1.07 13.06 -4.54
CA PRO A 143 1.89 13.18 -3.34
C PRO A 143 1.66 12.01 -2.38
N HIS A 144 2.75 11.50 -1.79
CA HIS A 144 2.72 10.52 -0.70
C HIS A 144 2.23 11.19 0.60
N GLY A 145 0.93 11.52 0.65
CA GLY A 145 0.29 12.30 1.71
C GLY A 145 -0.02 13.76 1.34
N PRO A 146 0.12 14.74 2.26
CA PRO A 146 -0.25 16.12 1.98
C PRO A 146 0.61 16.78 0.89
N GLU A 147 -0.02 17.59 0.05
CA GLU A 147 0.66 18.37 -0.99
C GLU A 147 1.73 19.30 -0.40
N GLY A 148 2.87 19.42 -1.08
CA GLY A 148 3.99 20.27 -0.67
C GLY A 148 4.91 19.67 0.39
N VAL A 149 4.59 18.48 0.93
CA VAL A 149 5.49 17.74 1.83
C VAL A 149 6.41 16.85 1.00
N LYS A 150 7.72 16.85 1.31
CA LYS A 150 8.74 16.10 0.57
C LYS A 150 8.77 14.59 0.89
N LEU A 151 7.61 13.95 0.97
CA LEU A 151 7.47 12.51 1.23
C LEU A 151 7.68 11.65 -0.03
N GLY A 152 7.58 12.24 -1.21
CA GLY A 152 7.67 11.54 -2.48
C GLY A 152 6.31 11.50 -3.16
N TYR A 153 6.20 10.65 -4.17
CA TYR A 153 4.97 10.45 -4.93
C TYR A 153 4.69 8.97 -5.10
N VAL A 154 3.42 8.65 -5.35
CA VAL A 154 2.92 7.30 -5.56
C VAL A 154 2.06 7.26 -6.82
N LEU A 155 1.96 6.07 -7.42
CA LEU A 155 0.92 5.77 -8.40
C LEU A 155 -0.21 5.00 -7.73
N MET A 156 -1.43 5.26 -8.18
CA MET A 156 -2.53 4.34 -8.03
C MET A 156 -2.61 3.44 -9.27
N VAL A 157 -3.12 2.23 -9.10
CA VAL A 157 -3.40 1.33 -10.21
C VAL A 157 -4.83 0.79 -10.10
N SER A 158 -5.62 1.03 -11.13
CA SER A 158 -6.90 0.36 -11.36
C SER A 158 -6.65 -0.92 -12.13
N VAL A 159 -7.20 -2.04 -11.67
CA VAL A 159 -7.27 -3.30 -12.41
C VAL A 159 -8.74 -3.61 -12.69
N GLU A 160 -9.11 -3.65 -13.95
CA GLU A 160 -10.51 -3.79 -14.39
C GLU A 160 -10.71 -4.99 -15.33
N GLU A 161 -11.66 -5.86 -14.96
CA GLU A 161 -12.24 -6.90 -15.83
C GLU A 161 -13.78 -6.78 -15.77
N LYS A 162 -14.42 -7.56 -14.88
CA LYS A 162 -15.86 -7.52 -14.58
C LYS A 162 -16.17 -6.70 -13.33
N GLU A 163 -15.15 -6.53 -12.51
CA GLU A 163 -15.10 -5.74 -11.28
C GLU A 163 -13.88 -4.82 -11.43
N LYS A 164 -13.88 -3.69 -10.74
CA LYS A 164 -12.78 -2.73 -10.71
C LYS A 164 -12.18 -2.66 -9.31
N ILE A 165 -10.89 -2.93 -9.23
CA ILE A 165 -10.10 -2.71 -8.00
C ILE A 165 -9.25 -1.47 -8.23
N LEU A 166 -9.27 -0.53 -7.29
CA LEU A 166 -8.30 0.55 -7.23
C LEU A 166 -7.37 0.31 -6.05
N PHE A 167 -6.10 0.07 -6.35
CA PHE A 167 -5.02 0.13 -5.36
C PHE A 167 -4.47 1.55 -5.34
N ALA A 168 -4.84 2.33 -4.31
CA ALA A 168 -4.50 3.74 -4.20
C ALA A 168 -3.11 3.99 -3.60
N SER A 169 -2.45 2.95 -3.10
CA SER A 169 -1.15 3.04 -2.45
C SER A 169 -1.19 3.98 -1.23
N ASP A 170 -0.11 4.73 -1.06
CA ASP A 170 0.34 5.39 0.16
C ASP A 170 -0.02 6.89 0.14
N VAL A 171 -1.32 7.19 0.14
CA VAL A 171 -1.88 8.55 0.00
C VAL A 171 -2.32 9.19 1.33
N GLN A 172 -2.16 8.47 2.43
CA GLN A 172 -2.52 8.84 3.80
C GLN A 172 -4.02 9.08 4.01
N GLY A 173 -4.86 8.22 3.44
CA GLY A 173 -6.31 8.25 3.64
C GLY A 173 -7.05 9.42 2.98
N PRO A 174 -6.94 9.60 1.65
CA PRO A 174 -6.05 10.64 1.11
C PRO A 174 -6.21 12.01 1.79
N VAL A 175 -5.10 12.66 2.15
CA VAL A 175 -5.16 14.07 2.62
C VAL A 175 -5.37 15.03 1.45
N TYR A 176 -4.84 14.69 0.27
CA TYR A 176 -4.90 15.54 -0.91
C TYR A 176 -6.22 15.37 -1.67
N GLU A 177 -6.94 16.47 -1.91
CA GLU A 177 -8.28 16.44 -2.52
C GLU A 177 -8.25 15.92 -3.97
N LYS A 178 -7.21 16.18 -4.76
CA LYS A 178 -7.17 15.63 -6.12
C LYS A 178 -6.99 14.11 -6.14
N ALA A 179 -6.35 13.54 -5.12
CA ALA A 179 -6.28 12.08 -4.98
C ALA A 179 -7.66 11.53 -4.61
N ARG A 180 -8.41 12.22 -3.74
CA ARG A 180 -9.83 11.91 -3.46
C ARG A 180 -10.67 11.97 -4.74
N ASP A 181 -10.56 13.05 -5.50
CA ASP A 181 -11.34 13.25 -6.73
C ASP A 181 -11.05 12.15 -7.76
N TYR A 182 -9.78 11.79 -7.94
CA TYR A 182 -9.39 10.68 -8.82
C TYR A 182 -9.99 9.34 -8.37
N ILE A 183 -9.93 9.04 -7.07
CA ILE A 183 -10.53 7.80 -6.51
C ILE A 183 -12.04 7.75 -6.79
N ILE A 184 -12.75 8.88 -6.65
CA ILE A 184 -14.18 8.97 -6.94
C ILE A 184 -14.43 8.78 -8.44
N ASP A 185 -13.66 9.46 -9.29
CA ASP A 185 -13.83 9.38 -10.75
C ASP A 185 -13.54 7.98 -11.30
N GLU A 186 -12.65 7.21 -10.66
CA GLU A 186 -12.40 5.81 -11.02
C GLU A 186 -13.58 4.88 -10.73
N MET A 187 -14.44 5.22 -9.75
CA MET A 187 -15.59 4.41 -9.30
C MET A 187 -15.23 2.93 -9.05
N PRO A 188 -14.30 2.61 -8.12
CA PRO A 188 -13.92 1.23 -7.85
C PRO A 188 -15.00 0.46 -7.10
N ASP A 189 -15.07 -0.85 -7.31
CA ASP A 189 -15.83 -1.78 -6.48
C ASP A 189 -15.07 -2.11 -5.19
N ILE A 190 -13.74 -2.24 -5.29
CA ILE A 190 -12.83 -2.46 -4.15
C ILE A 190 -11.75 -1.39 -4.16
N LEU A 191 -11.63 -0.63 -3.07
CA LEU A 191 -10.60 0.37 -2.86
C LEU A 191 -9.59 -0.16 -1.82
N ILE A 192 -8.32 -0.28 -2.19
CA ILE A 192 -7.23 -0.69 -1.30
C ILE A 192 -6.29 0.47 -1.06
N MET A 193 -6.10 0.88 0.19
CA MET A 193 -5.29 2.05 0.49
C MET A 193 -4.73 2.07 1.92
N ASP A 194 -3.72 2.90 2.14
CA ASP A 194 -3.29 3.28 3.48
C ASP A 194 -4.28 4.29 4.13
N GLY A 195 -4.15 4.48 5.43
CA GLY A 195 -4.83 5.59 6.10
C GLY A 195 -3.87 6.60 6.72
N PRO A 196 -4.38 7.67 7.33
CA PRO A 196 -3.52 8.74 7.85
C PRO A 196 -2.58 8.20 8.94
N PRO A 197 -1.30 8.61 8.97
CA PRO A 197 -0.31 8.16 9.96
C PRO A 197 -0.55 8.83 11.32
N SER A 198 -1.69 8.52 11.93
CA SER A 198 -2.22 9.15 13.14
C SER A 198 -1.33 8.98 14.37
N TYR A 199 -0.43 8.01 14.35
CA TYR A 199 0.63 7.85 15.35
C TYR A 199 1.66 8.99 15.36
N PHE A 200 1.68 9.86 14.33
CA PHE A 200 2.49 11.08 14.27
C PHE A 200 1.72 12.37 14.60
N LEU A 201 0.49 12.27 15.10
CA LEU A 201 -0.33 13.42 15.45
C LEU A 201 0.39 14.35 16.45
N GLY A 202 0.46 15.64 16.11
CA GLY A 202 1.12 16.66 16.93
C GLY A 202 2.63 16.78 16.70
N TRP A 203 3.19 15.99 15.78
CA TRP A 203 4.60 16.10 15.39
C TRP A 203 4.78 16.22 13.88
N LYS A 204 4.65 15.12 13.14
CA LYS A 204 4.82 15.06 11.68
C LYS A 204 3.50 15.03 10.92
N PHE A 205 2.38 14.87 11.64
CA PHE A 205 1.03 14.88 11.07
C PHE A 205 0.13 15.80 11.90
N SER A 206 -0.68 16.62 11.24
CA SER A 206 -1.51 17.64 11.90
C SER A 206 -2.93 17.14 12.15
N GLN A 207 -3.59 17.72 13.16
CA GLN A 207 -5.02 17.47 13.42
C GLN A 207 -5.91 17.92 12.24
N ALA A 208 -5.50 18.98 11.53
CA ALA A 208 -6.20 19.43 10.33
C ALA A 208 -6.12 18.39 9.21
N ASN A 209 -4.95 17.78 8.99
CA ASN A 209 -4.77 16.74 7.99
C ASN A 209 -5.56 15.47 8.34
N LEU A 210 -5.65 15.11 9.63
CA LEU A 210 -6.48 13.98 10.06
C LEU A 210 -7.96 14.20 9.75
N LYS A 211 -8.50 15.37 10.12
CA LYS A 211 -9.89 15.73 9.81
C LYS A 211 -10.15 15.77 8.30
N LYS A 212 -9.18 16.27 7.54
CA LYS A 212 -9.26 16.31 6.07
C LYS A 212 -9.29 14.90 5.48
N ALA A 213 -8.40 14.01 5.93
CA ALA A 213 -8.38 12.61 5.53
C ALA A 213 -9.72 11.92 5.85
N GLU A 214 -10.25 12.09 7.07
CA GLU A 214 -11.54 11.51 7.45
C GLU A 214 -12.70 12.04 6.59
N SER A 215 -12.74 13.36 6.34
CA SER A 215 -13.75 13.97 5.46
C SER A 215 -13.66 13.45 4.02
N ASN A 216 -12.45 13.34 3.47
CA ASN A 216 -12.23 12.85 2.12
C ASN A 216 -12.63 11.38 1.98
N LEU A 217 -12.27 10.54 2.97
CA LEU A 217 -12.68 9.14 3.01
C LEU A 217 -14.20 9.00 3.11
N MET A 218 -14.87 9.81 3.94
CA MET A 218 -16.33 9.80 4.01
C MET A 218 -16.97 10.18 2.67
N GLU A 219 -16.43 11.17 1.97
CA GLU A 219 -16.92 11.59 0.64
C GLU A 219 -16.67 10.52 -0.43
N ILE A 220 -15.54 9.82 -0.39
CA ILE A 220 -15.28 8.64 -1.23
C ILE A 220 -16.36 7.59 -0.96
N MET A 221 -16.55 7.18 0.30
CA MET A 221 -17.51 6.13 0.67
C MET A 221 -18.98 6.52 0.39
N GLU A 222 -19.29 7.81 0.36
CA GLU A 222 -20.63 8.33 0.02
C GLU A 222 -20.86 8.31 -1.50
N LYS A 223 -19.86 8.72 -2.29
CA LYS A 223 -19.97 8.84 -3.75
C LYS A 223 -19.65 7.54 -4.48
N THR A 224 -18.91 6.65 -3.86
CA THR A 224 -18.62 5.30 -4.35
C THR A 224 -19.32 4.28 -3.45
N ASP A 225 -19.87 3.22 -4.04
CA ASP A 225 -20.40 2.08 -3.30
C ASP A 225 -19.31 1.04 -2.98
N CYS A 226 -18.04 1.44 -2.98
CA CYS A 226 -16.91 0.53 -2.87
C CYS A 226 -16.82 -0.16 -1.50
N ARG A 227 -16.22 -1.35 -1.47
CA ARG A 227 -15.63 -1.91 -0.25
C ARG A 227 -14.25 -1.29 -0.04
N LEU A 228 -13.99 -0.79 1.16
CA LEU A 228 -12.74 -0.13 1.51
C LEU A 228 -11.85 -1.04 2.34
N ILE A 229 -10.67 -1.33 1.82
CA ILE A 229 -9.56 -1.95 2.53
C ILE A 229 -8.63 -0.85 3.02
N LEU A 230 -8.68 -0.56 4.33
CA LEU A 230 -7.94 0.55 4.94
C LEU A 230 -6.92 0.00 5.95
N ASP A 231 -5.63 0.03 5.61
CA ASP A 231 -4.57 -0.64 6.37
C ASP A 231 -3.29 0.21 6.52
N HIS A 232 -2.13 -0.44 6.60
CA HIS A 232 -0.79 0.12 6.51
C HIS A 232 -0.54 1.23 7.54
N HIS A 233 -0.32 2.49 7.11
CA HIS A 233 0.01 3.62 7.99
C HIS A 233 -0.95 3.82 9.15
N LEU A 234 -2.25 3.64 8.94
CA LEU A 234 -3.27 3.87 9.95
C LEU A 234 -3.17 2.87 11.10
N LEU A 235 -2.80 1.63 10.79
CA LEU A 235 -2.82 0.48 11.71
C LEU A 235 -1.60 0.46 12.63
N ARG A 236 -0.68 1.40 12.43
CA ARG A 236 0.41 1.72 13.35
C ARG A 236 -0.05 2.51 14.58
N ASP A 237 -1.33 2.90 14.68
CA ASP A 237 -1.95 3.45 15.91
C ASP A 237 -3.03 2.48 16.43
N LEU A 238 -2.88 1.96 17.66
CA LEU A 238 -3.88 1.08 18.29
C LEU A 238 -5.26 1.76 18.45
N LYS A 239 -5.32 3.09 18.40
CA LYS A 239 -6.55 3.87 18.47
C LYS A 239 -7.13 4.20 17.10
N TYR A 240 -6.68 3.57 16.01
CA TYR A 240 -7.04 3.96 14.64
C TYR A 240 -8.55 4.14 14.40
N ARG A 241 -9.40 3.24 14.91
CA ARG A 241 -10.87 3.40 14.80
C ARG A 241 -11.39 4.65 15.51
N GLN A 242 -10.80 5.02 16.65
CA GLN A 242 -11.13 6.26 17.36
C GLN A 242 -10.59 7.50 16.64
N ARG A 243 -9.49 7.37 15.89
CA ARG A 243 -8.92 8.46 15.09
C ARG A 243 -9.78 8.83 13.90
N MET A 244 -10.48 7.83 13.34
CA MET A 244 -11.38 7.95 12.18
C MET A 244 -12.82 7.60 12.60
N LYS A 245 -13.26 8.13 13.74
CA LYS A 245 -14.49 7.72 14.42
C LYS A 245 -15.72 7.81 13.52
N SER A 246 -15.89 8.94 12.85
CA SER A 246 -17.08 9.21 12.01
C SER A 246 -17.12 8.25 10.82
N LEU A 247 -15.97 8.01 10.21
CA LEU A 247 -15.82 7.06 9.10
C LEU A 247 -16.27 5.65 9.51
N TYR A 248 -15.75 5.14 10.64
CA TYR A 248 -16.09 3.79 11.11
C TYR A 248 -17.50 3.68 11.69
N GLU A 249 -18.06 4.74 12.28
CA GLU A 249 -19.44 4.74 12.77
C GLU A 249 -20.47 4.67 11.63
N ILE A 250 -20.18 5.30 10.49
CA ILE A 250 -21.11 5.37 9.35
C ILE A 250 -20.89 4.22 8.37
N TYR A 251 -19.64 3.89 8.04
CA TYR A 251 -19.29 2.97 6.95
C TYR A 251 -18.52 1.73 7.42
N GLY A 252 -18.45 1.48 8.73
CA GLY A 252 -17.61 0.43 9.31
C GLY A 252 -17.94 -1.00 8.85
N ASP A 253 -19.14 -1.24 8.30
CA ASP A 253 -19.57 -2.51 7.70
C ASP A 253 -18.98 -2.75 6.30
N ARG A 254 -18.58 -1.68 5.60
CA ARG A 254 -17.90 -1.69 4.30
C ARG A 254 -16.38 -1.55 4.41
N ILE A 255 -15.84 -1.41 5.62
CA ILE A 255 -14.41 -1.20 5.88
C ILE A 255 -13.81 -2.45 6.51
N SER A 256 -12.68 -2.90 5.96
CA SER A 256 -11.88 -3.98 6.55
C SER A 256 -10.39 -3.70 6.42
N THR A 257 -9.59 -4.32 7.28
CA THR A 257 -8.13 -4.44 7.10
C THR A 257 -7.80 -5.64 6.20
N PHE A 258 -6.53 -5.82 5.82
CA PHE A 258 -6.06 -7.03 5.12
C PHE A 258 -6.36 -8.29 5.95
N ALA A 259 -6.08 -8.25 7.26
CA ALA A 259 -6.39 -9.36 8.15
C ALA A 259 -7.90 -9.64 8.21
N GLU A 260 -8.73 -8.62 8.42
CA GLU A 260 -10.19 -8.78 8.53
C GLU A 260 -10.82 -9.30 7.22
N TRP A 261 -10.36 -8.82 6.06
CA TRP A 261 -10.77 -9.33 4.75
C TRP A 261 -10.48 -10.83 4.57
N ASN A 262 -9.36 -11.28 5.12
CA ASN A 262 -8.96 -12.70 5.12
C ASN A 262 -9.63 -13.51 6.24
N GLY A 263 -10.55 -12.93 7.01
CA GLY A 263 -11.22 -13.60 8.14
C GLY A 263 -10.31 -13.81 9.35
N MET A 264 -9.24 -13.02 9.48
CA MET A 264 -8.26 -13.06 10.56
C MET A 264 -8.44 -11.88 11.53
N GLU A 265 -7.98 -12.05 12.77
CA GLU A 265 -7.84 -10.93 13.69
C GLU A 265 -6.60 -10.09 13.38
N ASN A 266 -6.68 -8.78 13.62
CA ASN A 266 -5.56 -7.85 13.44
C ASN A 266 -4.38 -8.17 14.38
N ASN A 267 -3.21 -8.45 13.82
CA ASN A 267 -1.96 -8.70 14.52
C ASN A 267 -0.99 -7.50 14.42
N LEU A 268 -1.31 -6.40 15.12
CA LEU A 268 -0.61 -5.11 15.01
C LEU A 268 0.75 -5.06 15.74
N LEU A 269 1.71 -5.90 15.32
CA LEU A 269 2.97 -6.10 16.06
C LEU A 269 3.76 -4.81 16.27
N GLU A 270 3.97 -3.98 15.24
CA GLU A 270 4.70 -2.71 15.40
C GLU A 270 3.98 -1.74 16.35
N ALA A 271 2.65 -1.62 16.22
CA ALA A 271 1.86 -0.73 17.07
C ALA A 271 1.93 -1.17 18.55
N ARG A 272 2.01 -2.49 18.79
CA ARG A 272 2.15 -3.14 20.10
C ARG A 272 3.59 -3.34 20.55
N ARG A 273 4.61 -2.87 19.81
CA ARG A 273 6.02 -3.17 20.09
C ARG A 273 6.45 -2.91 21.54
N LYS A 274 5.94 -1.85 22.15
CA LYS A 274 6.18 -1.55 23.56
C LYS A 274 5.62 -2.65 24.48
N GLU A 275 4.38 -3.09 24.26
CA GLU A 275 3.73 -4.18 25.02
C GLU A 275 4.47 -5.51 24.84
N LEU A 276 5.00 -5.77 23.63
CA LEU A 276 5.76 -6.99 23.35
C LEU A 276 7.05 -7.05 24.18
N TRP A 277 7.82 -5.97 24.19
CA TRP A 277 9.05 -5.88 24.98
C TRP A 277 8.81 -5.86 26.49
N GLU A 278 7.73 -5.24 26.96
CA GLU A 278 7.34 -5.26 28.38
C GLU A 278 7.00 -6.68 28.89
N LYS A 279 6.52 -7.57 28.02
CA LYS A 279 6.22 -8.98 28.38
C LYS A 279 7.43 -9.91 28.25
N ALA A 280 8.48 -9.48 27.54
CA ALA A 280 9.67 -10.28 27.31
C ALA A 280 10.73 -10.10 28.42
N GLY A 281 10.63 -9.05 29.22
CA GLY A 281 11.47 -8.79 30.41
C GLY A 281 10.82 -9.26 31.69
#